data_AF-A0A178FGQ6-F1
#
_entry.id   AF-A0A178FGQ6-F1
#
_cell.length_a   1.000
_cell.length_b   1.000
_cell.length_c   1.000
_cell.angle_alpha   90.00
_cell.angle_beta   90.00
_cell.angle_gamma   90.00
#
_symmetry.space_group_name_H-M   'P 1'
#
loop_
_entity.id
_entity.type
_entity.pdbx_description
1 polymer ?
#
loop_
_entity_poly.entity_id
_entity_poly.type
_entity_poly.pdbx_seq_one_letter_code
_entity_poly.pdbx_strand_id
1 'polypeptide(L)'
;MEAIVKVRMQVPSKHSSKPYAQGLAYPTATEISTLQYFTENGCSVVPRLFHCLVYSQDPNMPIPGGYMAILIMEKCPGVVLSDFWNFEESKKKKIRKAFLRDFSEFQSYPIDAADPALRNIIYDEVENKCWFIDHEQTFIFEEREIEPYKADRRDLEEWDLEKYKRIDFQTSMNGTAEATWD
;
A
#
# COMPACT_ATOMS: atom_id res chain seq x y z
N MET A 1 -17.46 11.06 9.55
CA MET A 1 -16.29 10.17 9.64
C MET A 1 -16.81 8.75 9.71
N GLU A 2 -16.42 7.92 8.75
CA GLU A 2 -16.79 6.50 8.70
C GLU A 2 -15.56 5.64 9.02
N ALA A 3 -15.77 4.43 9.52
CA ALA A 3 -14.71 3.48 9.82
C ALA A 3 -14.95 2.14 9.12
N ILE A 4 -13.88 1.41 8.84
CA ILE A 4 -13.93 0.00 8.47
C ILE A 4 -13.34 -0.85 9.59
N VAL A 5 -13.83 -2.09 9.69
CA VAL A 5 -13.30 -3.09 10.62
C VAL A 5 -12.65 -4.19 9.80
N LYS A 6 -11.35 -4.40 10.00
CA LYS A 6 -10.61 -5.54 9.46
C LYS A 6 -10.43 -6.57 10.57
N VAL A 7 -10.93 -7.78 10.34
CA VAL A 7 -10.83 -8.90 11.30
C VAL A 7 -9.89 -9.95 10.71
N ARG A 8 -8.83 -10.28 11.44
CA ARG A 8 -7.92 -11.39 11.11
C ARG A 8 -7.96 -12.43 12.22
N MET A 9 -8.10 -13.69 11.84
CA MET A 9 -8.19 -14.80 12.79
C MET A 9 -7.37 -15.97 12.26
N GLN A 10 -6.62 -16.61 13.16
CA GLN A 10 -5.98 -17.88 12.83
C GLN A 10 -7.05 -18.95 12.61
N VAL A 11 -7.01 -19.65 11.48
CA VAL A 11 -7.97 -20.71 11.15
C VAL A 11 -7.26 -22.04 10.90
N PRO A 12 -7.92 -23.19 11.14
CA PRO A 12 -7.33 -24.51 10.88
C PRO A 12 -6.89 -24.62 9.43
N SER A 13 -5.63 -25.02 9.20
CA SER A 13 -5.14 -25.27 7.85
C SER A 13 -5.45 -26.70 7.43
N LYS A 14 -6.14 -26.89 6.30
CA LYS A 14 -6.35 -28.23 5.71
C LYS A 14 -5.09 -28.81 5.05
N HIS A 15 -4.08 -27.99 4.80
CA HIS A 15 -2.94 -28.33 3.93
C HIS A 15 -1.57 -28.14 4.58
N SER A 16 -1.51 -27.70 5.84
CA SER A 16 -0.26 -27.45 6.55
C SER A 16 -0.12 -28.40 7.73
N SER A 17 0.96 -29.17 7.75
CA SER A 17 1.42 -29.92 8.92
C SER A 17 2.20 -29.05 9.91
N LYS A 18 2.43 -27.76 9.59
CA LYS A 18 3.15 -26.85 10.48
C LYS A 18 2.31 -26.60 11.74
N PRO A 19 2.94 -26.54 12.92
CA PRO A 19 2.25 -26.13 14.14
C PRO A 19 1.67 -24.74 13.96
N TYR A 20 0.56 -24.48 14.64
CA TYR A 20 -0.05 -23.15 14.67
C TYR A 20 0.97 -22.13 15.19
N ALA A 21 1.11 -21.02 14.48
CA ALA A 21 1.96 -19.92 14.91
C ALA A 21 1.53 -19.43 16.30
N GLN A 22 2.50 -19.27 17.20
CA GLN A 22 2.29 -18.59 18.47
C GLN A 22 2.36 -17.08 18.23
N GLY A 23 1.33 -16.35 18.67
CA GLY A 23 1.23 -14.91 18.44
C GLY A 23 0.66 -14.54 17.06
N LEU A 24 0.79 -13.26 16.71
CA LEU A 24 0.30 -12.74 15.44
C LEU A 24 1.09 -13.30 14.25
N ALA A 25 0.39 -13.58 13.15
CA ALA A 25 1.05 -13.82 11.88
C ALA A 25 1.80 -12.56 11.43
N TYR A 26 2.95 -12.74 10.79
CA TYR A 26 3.82 -11.64 10.35
C TYR A 26 3.07 -10.54 9.58
N PRO A 27 2.26 -10.82 8.54
CA PRO A 27 1.50 -9.77 7.84
C PRO A 27 0.52 -8.99 8.73
N THR A 28 -0.03 -9.64 9.76
CA THR A 28 -0.91 -8.99 10.74
C THR A 28 -0.13 -8.06 11.65
N ALA A 29 1.01 -8.50 12.17
CA ALA A 29 1.88 -7.69 13.01
C ALA A 29 2.40 -6.46 12.24
N THR A 30 2.89 -6.65 11.01
CA THR A 30 3.39 -5.58 10.14
C THR A 30 2.33 -4.52 9.88
N GLU A 31 1.12 -4.88 9.48
CA GLU A 31 0.09 -3.88 9.20
C GLU A 31 -0.30 -3.09 10.47
N ILE A 32 -0.40 -3.75 11.63
CA ILE A 32 -0.71 -3.07 12.90
C ILE A 32 0.38 -2.04 13.23
N SER A 33 1.65 -2.44 13.23
CA SER A 33 2.76 -1.52 13.53
C SER A 33 2.84 -0.38 12.53
N THR A 34 2.62 -0.66 11.25
CA THR A 34 2.69 0.35 10.20
C THR A 34 1.57 1.38 10.29
N LEU A 35 0.33 0.93 10.49
CA LEU A 35 -0.80 1.85 10.66
C LEU A 35 -0.68 2.68 11.95
N GLN A 36 -0.17 2.09 13.04
CA GLN A 36 0.14 2.84 14.27
C GLN A 36 1.17 3.94 13.99
N TYR A 37 2.30 3.58 13.38
CA TYR A 37 3.37 4.51 13.04
C TYR A 37 2.86 5.69 12.19
N PHE A 38 2.15 5.42 11.10
CA PHE A 38 1.63 6.49 10.23
C PHE A 38 0.61 7.38 10.92
N THR A 39 -0.23 6.81 11.80
CA THR A 39 -1.21 7.58 12.58
C THR A 39 -0.52 8.52 13.56
N GLU A 40 0.49 8.04 14.27
CA GLU A 40 1.27 8.83 15.24
C GLU A 40 2.09 9.94 14.58
N ASN A 41 2.60 9.67 13.38
CA ASN A 41 3.39 10.64 12.61
C ASN A 41 2.56 11.48 11.62
N GLY A 42 1.23 11.38 11.69
CA GLY A 42 0.32 12.25 10.95
C GLY A 42 0.39 12.13 9.42
N CYS A 43 0.75 10.95 8.90
CA CYS A 43 0.72 10.73 7.45
C CYS A 43 -0.70 10.89 6.93
N SER A 44 -0.88 11.82 6.00
CA SER A 44 -2.19 12.19 5.49
C SER A 44 -2.69 11.20 4.44
N VAL A 45 -1.80 10.47 3.76
CA VAL A 45 -2.12 9.59 2.61
C VAL A 45 -2.31 8.11 2.98
N VAL A 46 -2.32 7.78 4.28
CA VAL A 46 -2.57 6.43 4.83
C VAL A 46 -3.80 6.48 5.73
N PRO A 47 -4.69 5.47 5.72
CA PRO A 47 -5.83 5.42 6.65
C PRO A 47 -5.35 5.40 8.10
N ARG A 48 -5.92 6.27 8.94
CA ARG A 48 -5.61 6.26 10.37
C ARG A 48 -6.15 5.02 11.05
N LEU A 49 -5.36 4.45 11.97
CA LEU A 49 -5.82 3.44 12.90
C LEU A 49 -6.50 4.11 14.09
N PHE A 50 -7.79 3.86 14.27
CA PHE A 50 -8.52 4.38 15.43
C PHE A 50 -8.34 3.48 16.65
N HIS A 51 -8.35 2.16 16.45
CA HIS A 51 -8.18 1.22 17.53
C HIS A 51 -7.71 -0.15 17.02
N CYS A 52 -7.01 -0.91 17.86
CA CYS A 52 -6.62 -2.27 17.56
C CYS A 52 -6.80 -3.15 18.80
N LEU A 53 -7.48 -4.29 18.64
CA LEU A 53 -7.63 -5.32 19.66
C LEU A 53 -6.93 -6.58 19.19
N VAL A 54 -6.05 -7.12 20.03
CA VAL A 54 -5.37 -8.41 19.80
C VAL A 54 -5.63 -9.29 21.00
N TYR A 55 -6.16 -10.49 20.77
CA TYR A 55 -6.46 -11.44 21.84
C TYR A 55 -6.32 -12.89 21.37
N SER A 56 -6.22 -13.79 22.34
CA SER A 56 -6.26 -15.22 22.11
C SER A 56 -7.69 -15.71 21.93
N GLN A 57 -7.90 -16.57 20.94
CA GLN A 57 -9.14 -17.27 20.69
C GLN A 57 -9.56 -18.10 21.90
N ASP A 58 -10.85 -18.05 22.23
CA ASP A 58 -11.43 -18.76 23.36
C ASP A 58 -11.51 -20.28 23.12
N PRO A 59 -11.82 -21.11 24.15
CA PRO A 59 -11.92 -22.56 24.01
C PRO A 59 -12.97 -23.08 23.01
N ASN A 60 -13.92 -22.24 22.59
CA ASN A 60 -14.99 -22.59 21.65
C ASN A 60 -14.70 -22.10 20.21
N MET A 61 -13.61 -21.37 19.98
CA MET A 61 -13.19 -20.90 18.67
C MET A 61 -12.38 -21.97 17.91
N PRO A 62 -12.17 -21.82 16.58
CA PRO A 62 -11.55 -22.85 15.75
C PRO A 62 -10.15 -23.29 16.18
N ILE A 63 -9.36 -22.38 16.77
CA ILE A 63 -8.04 -22.68 17.33
C ILE A 63 -7.95 -22.07 18.73
N PRO A 64 -8.33 -22.79 19.79
CA PRO A 64 -8.16 -22.32 21.16
C PRO A 64 -6.72 -21.88 21.45
N GLY A 65 -6.54 -20.66 21.95
CA GLY A 65 -5.23 -20.05 22.18
C GLY A 65 -4.55 -19.46 20.92
N GLY A 66 -5.10 -19.68 19.73
CA GLY A 66 -4.67 -19.02 18.49
C GLY A 66 -4.98 -17.52 18.51
N TYR A 67 -4.48 -16.75 17.54
CA TYR A 67 -4.68 -15.30 17.57
C TYR A 67 -5.99 -14.85 16.89
N MET A 68 -6.51 -13.72 17.36
CA MET A 68 -7.51 -12.90 16.68
C MET A 68 -7.12 -11.42 16.81
N ALA A 69 -7.20 -10.69 15.71
CA ALA A 69 -6.91 -9.25 15.64
C ALA A 69 -8.08 -8.51 14.99
N ILE A 70 -8.50 -7.41 15.60
CA ILE A 70 -9.54 -6.52 15.10
C ILE A 70 -8.95 -5.12 14.97
N LEU A 71 -8.85 -4.63 13.75
CA LEU A 71 -8.38 -3.29 13.43
C LEU A 71 -9.59 -2.42 13.06
N ILE A 72 -9.74 -1.29 13.74
CA ILE A 72 -10.72 -0.26 13.43
C ILE A 72 -9.96 0.91 12.82
N MET A 73 -10.20 1.18 11.54
CA MET A 73 -9.42 2.15 10.76
C MET A 73 -10.32 3.05 9.92
N GLU A 74 -9.75 4.17 9.46
CA GLU A 74 -10.41 5.13 8.60
C GLU A 74 -10.92 4.49 7.32
N LYS A 75 -12.19 4.74 6.99
CA LYS A 75 -12.74 4.40 5.67
C LYS A 75 -12.36 5.50 4.69
N CYS A 76 -11.36 5.23 3.85
CA CYS A 76 -10.95 6.18 2.82
C CYS A 76 -12.06 6.38 1.77
N PRO A 77 -12.40 7.62 1.40
CA PRO A 77 -13.30 7.90 0.29
C PRO A 77 -12.64 7.58 -1.05
N GLY A 78 -13.46 7.31 -2.08
CA GLY A 78 -13.00 7.12 -3.45
C GLY A 78 -13.21 5.72 -4.00
N VAL A 79 -12.44 5.38 -5.03
CA VAL A 79 -12.51 4.09 -5.75
C VAL A 79 -11.14 3.41 -5.75
N VAL A 80 -11.13 2.09 -5.55
CA VAL A 80 -9.91 1.28 -5.71
C VAL A 80 -9.48 1.31 -7.17
N LEU A 81 -8.17 1.42 -7.44
CA LEU A 81 -7.63 1.58 -8.78
C LEU A 81 -7.46 0.29 -9.59
N SER A 82 -8.01 -0.85 -9.15
CA SER A 82 -7.90 -2.14 -9.87
C SER A 82 -8.28 -2.06 -11.35
N ASP A 83 -9.23 -1.19 -11.71
CA ASP A 83 -9.69 -0.96 -13.09
C ASP A 83 -9.08 0.29 -13.75
N PHE A 84 -7.94 0.79 -13.24
CA PHE A 84 -7.30 2.03 -13.70
C PHE A 84 -7.16 2.13 -15.22
N TRP A 85 -6.79 1.03 -15.87
CA TRP A 85 -6.59 0.97 -17.32
C TRP A 85 -7.87 1.18 -18.14
N ASN A 86 -9.05 1.01 -17.53
CA ASN A 86 -10.35 1.23 -18.16
C ASN A 86 -10.82 2.69 -18.08
N PHE A 87 -10.15 3.54 -17.30
CA PHE A 87 -10.49 4.96 -17.23
C PHE A 87 -10.09 5.73 -18.49
N GLU A 88 -10.76 6.84 -18.74
CA GLU A 88 -10.39 7.80 -19.77
C GLU A 88 -8.98 8.39 -19.52
N GLU A 89 -8.25 8.71 -20.60
CA GLU A 89 -6.87 9.21 -20.48
C GLU A 89 -6.76 10.50 -19.67
N SER A 90 -7.77 11.37 -19.70
CA SER A 90 -7.83 12.58 -18.88
C SER A 90 -7.85 12.24 -17.38
N LYS A 91 -8.63 11.24 -16.98
CA LYS A 91 -8.72 10.74 -15.59
C LYS A 91 -7.44 10.03 -15.19
N LYS A 92 -6.86 9.19 -16.04
CA LYS A 92 -5.55 8.56 -15.79
C LYS A 92 -4.45 9.60 -15.55
N LYS A 93 -4.38 10.64 -16.39
CA LYS A 93 -3.42 11.74 -16.23
C LYS A 93 -3.62 12.50 -14.91
N LYS A 94 -4.88 12.70 -14.49
CA LYS A 94 -5.21 13.31 -13.19
C LYS A 94 -4.72 12.42 -12.03
N ILE A 95 -5.02 11.12 -12.08
CA ILE A 95 -4.60 10.13 -11.06
C ILE A 95 -3.08 10.05 -10.96
N ARG A 96 -2.36 9.93 -12.08
CA ARG A 96 -0.88 9.89 -12.08
C ARG A 96 -0.27 11.10 -11.37
N LYS A 97 -0.82 12.30 -11.61
CA LYS A 97 -0.38 13.54 -10.94
C LYS A 97 -0.64 13.52 -9.43
N ALA A 98 -1.83 13.06 -9.02
CA ALA A 98 -2.16 12.90 -7.60
C ALA A 98 -1.25 11.87 -6.94
N PHE A 99 -1.07 10.71 -7.57
CA PHE A 99 -0.18 9.64 -7.12
C PHE A 99 1.24 10.16 -6.91
N LEU A 100 1.87 10.84 -7.88
CA LEU A 100 3.25 11.32 -7.72
C LEU A 100 3.38 12.26 -6.50
N ARG A 101 2.40 13.14 -6.28
CA ARG A 101 2.41 14.05 -5.13
C ARG A 101 2.25 13.27 -3.82
N ASP A 102 1.26 12.39 -3.75
CA ASP A 102 0.85 11.70 -2.52
C ASP A 102 1.82 10.58 -2.16
N PHE A 103 2.37 9.88 -3.17
CA PHE A 103 3.43 8.89 -2.98
C PHE A 103 4.73 9.53 -2.51
N SER A 104 5.00 10.79 -2.90
CA SER A 104 6.14 11.53 -2.36
C SER A 104 6.02 11.75 -0.85
N GLU A 105 4.82 12.02 -0.34
CA GLU A 105 4.56 12.06 1.10
C GLU A 105 4.72 10.66 1.72
N PHE A 106 4.10 9.64 1.13
CA PHE A 106 4.15 8.27 1.66
C PHE A 106 5.59 7.74 1.81
N GLN A 107 6.45 8.01 0.82
CA GLN A 107 7.87 7.63 0.80
C GLN A 107 8.79 8.65 1.52
N SER A 108 8.25 9.75 2.06
CA SER A 108 8.99 10.66 2.95
C SER A 108 9.09 10.13 4.38
N TYR A 109 8.54 8.95 4.64
CA TYR A 109 8.75 8.18 5.86
C TYR A 109 9.86 7.14 5.62
N PRO A 110 10.53 6.64 6.66
CA PRO A 110 11.62 5.69 6.50
C PRO A 110 11.03 4.30 6.29
N ILE A 111 10.36 4.09 5.15
CA ILE A 111 9.61 2.87 4.85
C ILE A 111 10.05 2.22 3.54
N ASP A 112 9.68 0.96 3.35
CA ASP A 112 9.68 0.23 2.09
C ASP A 112 8.29 -0.38 1.87
N ALA A 113 7.67 -0.07 0.75
CA ALA A 113 6.33 -0.53 0.40
C ALA A 113 6.43 -1.67 -0.62
N ALA A 114 6.67 -2.89 -0.14
CA ALA A 114 7.08 -4.04 -0.96
C ALA A 114 5.95 -4.76 -1.70
N ASP A 115 4.69 -4.27 -1.61
CA ASP A 115 3.55 -4.79 -2.40
C ASP A 115 2.91 -3.68 -3.26
N PRO A 116 3.64 -3.16 -4.26
CA PRO A 116 3.10 -2.16 -5.17
C PRO A 116 2.02 -2.80 -6.05
N ALA A 117 0.80 -2.27 -5.94
CA ALA A 117 -0.33 -2.75 -6.73
C ALA A 117 -1.46 -1.73 -6.80
N LEU A 118 -2.17 -1.68 -7.93
CA LEU A 118 -3.36 -0.86 -8.11
C LEU A 118 -4.47 -1.16 -7.09
N ARG A 119 -4.58 -2.41 -6.62
CA ARG A 119 -5.54 -2.81 -5.57
C ARG A 119 -5.25 -2.16 -4.21
N ASN A 120 -4.02 -1.70 -4.00
CA ASN A 120 -3.53 -1.08 -2.77
C ASN A 120 -3.61 0.47 -2.83
N ILE A 121 -4.28 1.02 -3.85
CA ILE A 121 -4.53 2.46 -3.99
C ILE A 121 -6.03 2.72 -4.09
N ILE A 122 -6.53 3.63 -3.25
CA ILE A 122 -7.85 4.25 -3.41
C ILE A 122 -7.66 5.67 -3.92
N TYR A 123 -8.30 6.03 -5.03
CA TYR A 123 -8.32 7.40 -5.53
C TYR A 123 -9.62 8.11 -5.14
N ASP A 124 -9.47 9.15 -4.33
CA ASP A 124 -10.52 10.11 -4.00
C ASP A 124 -10.56 11.23 -5.06
N GLU A 125 -11.62 11.23 -5.86
CA GLU A 125 -11.79 12.19 -6.94
C GLU A 125 -12.16 13.60 -6.44
N VAL A 126 -12.78 13.70 -5.26
CA VAL A 126 -13.23 14.97 -4.65
C VAL A 126 -12.02 15.76 -4.18
N GLU A 127 -11.16 15.13 -3.36
CA GLU A 127 -9.93 15.75 -2.85
C GLU A 127 -8.77 15.64 -3.85
N ASN A 128 -8.96 14.92 -4.96
CA ASN A 128 -7.92 14.59 -5.93
C ASN A 128 -6.69 13.98 -5.24
N LYS A 129 -6.90 12.91 -4.48
CA LYS A 129 -5.94 12.31 -3.55
C LYS A 129 -5.86 10.80 -3.72
N CYS A 130 -4.68 10.24 -3.56
CA CYS A 130 -4.45 8.81 -3.43
C CYS A 130 -4.27 8.43 -1.96
N TRP A 131 -4.95 7.36 -1.56
CA TRP A 131 -4.74 6.67 -0.29
C TRP A 131 -4.00 5.37 -0.53
N PHE A 132 -2.93 5.13 0.22
CA PHE A 132 -2.19 3.87 0.22
C PHE A 132 -2.75 2.98 1.32
N ILE A 133 -3.12 1.75 0.96
CA ILE A 133 -3.77 0.80 1.88
C ILE A 133 -3.06 -0.56 1.83
N ASP A 134 -3.47 -1.45 2.73
CA ASP A 134 -2.99 -2.83 2.83
C ASP A 134 -1.48 -2.95 3.14
N HIS A 135 -1.10 -2.52 4.34
CA HIS A 135 0.30 -2.44 4.78
C HIS A 135 0.85 -3.77 5.34
N GLU A 136 0.38 -4.90 4.82
CA GLU A 136 0.87 -6.23 5.20
C GLU A 136 2.36 -6.45 4.85
N GLN A 137 2.86 -5.72 3.85
CA GLN A 137 4.24 -5.76 3.37
C GLN A 137 4.87 -4.36 3.29
N THR A 138 4.54 -3.49 4.24
CA THR A 138 5.23 -2.20 4.42
C THR A 138 6.17 -2.29 5.61
N PHE A 139 7.47 -2.09 5.40
CA PHE A 139 8.50 -2.21 6.41
C PHE A 139 9.00 -0.84 6.84
N ILE A 140 9.16 -0.61 8.15
CA ILE A 140 9.72 0.64 8.70
C ILE A 140 11.19 0.40 9.05
N PHE A 141 12.06 1.35 8.70
CA PHE A 141 13.47 1.37 9.02
C PHE A 141 13.74 2.38 10.14
N GLU A 142 14.42 1.94 11.21
CA GLU A 142 14.68 2.79 12.38
C GLU A 142 15.80 3.83 12.16
N GLU A 143 16.71 3.59 11.21
CA GLU A 143 17.94 4.38 11.02
C GLU A 143 18.15 4.81 9.57
N ARG A 144 17.16 5.48 8.97
CA ARG A 144 17.33 6.07 7.64
C ARG A 144 17.26 7.58 7.74
N GLU A 145 18.33 8.27 7.34
CA GLU A 145 18.21 9.69 6.99
C GLU A 145 17.23 9.79 5.82
N ILE A 146 16.14 10.51 6.06
CA ILE A 146 15.09 10.68 5.07
C ILE A 146 15.42 11.94 4.26
N GLU A 147 16.05 11.71 3.11
CA GLU A 147 16.09 12.72 2.05
C GLU A 147 14.66 12.97 1.54
N PRO A 148 14.28 14.21 1.19
CA PRO A 148 12.99 14.48 0.58
C PRO A 148 12.75 13.59 -0.64
N TYR A 149 11.82 12.65 -0.51
CA TYR A 149 11.49 11.75 -1.60
C TYR A 149 10.66 12.48 -2.64
N LYS A 150 11.03 12.34 -3.91
CA LYS A 150 10.29 12.88 -5.04
C LYS A 150 9.94 11.74 -5.98
N ALA A 151 8.68 11.34 -5.93
CA ALA A 151 8.18 10.29 -6.80
C ALA A 151 8.38 10.67 -8.27
N ASP A 152 8.74 9.68 -9.06
CA ASP A 152 9.03 9.82 -10.47
C ASP A 152 8.28 8.75 -11.29
N ARG A 153 8.61 8.68 -12.58
CA ARG A 153 7.95 7.78 -13.51
C ARG A 153 8.16 6.30 -13.14
N ARG A 154 9.27 5.93 -12.53
CA ARG A 154 9.55 4.54 -12.13
C ARG A 154 8.54 4.08 -11.09
N ASP A 155 8.11 4.95 -10.19
CA ASP A 155 7.09 4.62 -9.20
C ASP A 155 5.74 4.40 -9.86
N LEU A 156 5.41 5.17 -10.90
CA LEU A 156 4.22 4.91 -11.71
C LEU A 156 4.30 3.55 -12.42
N GLU A 157 5.47 3.16 -12.92
CA GLU A 157 5.67 1.88 -13.59
C GLU A 157 5.62 0.71 -12.60
N GLU A 158 6.20 0.86 -11.41
CA GLU A 158 6.19 -0.13 -10.32
C GLU A 158 4.78 -0.38 -9.79
N TRP A 159 3.96 0.67 -9.68
CA TRP A 159 2.57 0.58 -9.23
C TRP A 159 1.55 0.32 -10.35
N ASP A 160 2.02 0.00 -11.57
CA ASP A 160 1.19 -0.26 -12.76
C ASP A 160 0.24 0.89 -13.15
N LEU A 161 0.65 2.14 -12.84
CA LEU A 161 -0.02 3.37 -13.30
C LEU A 161 0.55 3.86 -14.64
N GLU A 162 1.72 3.39 -15.03
CA GLU A 162 2.37 3.66 -16.32
C GLU A 162 2.90 2.35 -16.91
N LYS A 163 2.83 2.22 -18.24
CA LYS A 163 3.38 1.00 -18.86
C LYS A 163 4.90 1.05 -18.75
N TYR A 164 5.49 -0.01 -18.25
CA TYR A 164 6.93 -0.20 -18.30
C TYR A 164 7.41 -0.09 -19.75
N LYS A 165 8.19 0.95 -20.07
CA LYS A 165 8.88 1.03 -21.36
C LYS A 165 10.25 0.41 -21.19
N ARG A 166 10.40 -0.82 -21.67
CA ARG A 166 11.72 -1.42 -21.86
C ARG A 166 12.50 -0.51 -22.81
N ILE A 167 13.62 0.05 -22.35
CA ILE A 167 14.57 0.70 -23.25
C ILE A 167 15.27 -0.43 -24.00
N ASP A 168 14.90 -0.64 -25.26
CA ASP A 168 15.63 -1.56 -26.12
C ASP A 168 16.98 -0.93 -26.47
N PHE A 169 18.05 -1.44 -25.84
CA PHE A 169 19.44 -1.00 -26.07
C PHE A 169 19.95 -1.25 -27.51
N GLN A 170 19.13 -1.80 -28.41
CA GLN A 170 19.52 -2.03 -29.80
C GLN A 170 19.42 -0.78 -30.69
N THR A 171 18.73 0.29 -30.26
CA THR A 171 18.55 1.49 -31.10
C THR A 171 19.65 2.54 -30.92
N SER A 172 20.54 2.42 -29.94
CA SER A 172 21.61 3.41 -29.69
C SER A 172 22.94 3.15 -30.42
N MET A 173 23.04 2.10 -31.24
CA MET A 173 24.26 1.85 -32.03
C MET A 173 24.20 2.33 -33.48
N ASN A 174 23.03 2.72 -34.00
CA ASN A 174 22.89 3.14 -35.40
C ASN A 174 22.21 4.52 -35.52
N GLY A 175 23.01 5.58 -35.38
CA GLY A 175 22.84 6.84 -36.11
C GLY A 175 21.74 7.81 -35.64
N THR A 176 22.17 8.98 -35.18
CA THR A 176 21.48 10.29 -35.26
C THR A 176 19.95 10.28 -35.22
N ALA A 177 19.38 10.46 -34.02
CA ALA A 177 18.01 10.94 -33.88
C ALA A 177 18.05 12.39 -33.37
N GLU A 178 17.73 13.34 -34.27
CA GLU A 178 17.34 14.69 -33.88
C GLU A 178 16.02 14.60 -33.09
N ALA A 179 16.02 15.14 -31.89
CA ALA A 179 14.82 15.27 -31.09
C ALA A 179 13.94 16.37 -31.68
N THR A 180 12.82 15.98 -32.28
CA THR A 180 11.69 16.88 -32.54
C THR A 180 10.67 16.69 -31.44
N TRP A 181 10.25 17.80 -30.83
CA TRP A 181 9.22 17.84 -29.81
C TRP A 181 7.97 18.46 -30.43
N ASP A 182 6.91 17.66 -30.58
CA ASP A 182 5.53 18.11 -30.76
C ASP A 182 4.68 17.55 -29.59
#